data_AF-A0A8X6KAG1-F1
#
_entry.id   AF-A0A8X6KAG1-F1
#
_cell.length_a   1.000
_cell.length_b   1.000
_cell.length_c   1.000
_cell.angle_alpha   90.00
_cell.angle_beta   90.00
_cell.angle_gamma   90.00
#
_symmetry.space_group_name_H-M   'P 1'
#
loop_
_entity.id
_entity.type
_entity.pdbx_description
1 polymer ?
#
loop_
_entity_poly.entity_id
_entity_poly.type
_entity_poly.pdbx_seq_one_letter_code
_entity_poly.pdbx_strand_id
1 'polypeptide(L)'
;MNMGWSRKKKDRLQYPCIPSALQPFLHSANMSILDPPKKYEIVKDYVKEKLIRPGTSHNLDLEAEDLNELHRLNQAELSDLVGDLDLLRQKTELLASRLQQLNLLLSGIKITLVKRIFFIPLKRKNI
;
A
#
# COMPACT_ATOMS: atom_id res chain seq x y z
N MET A 1 -1.54 5.08 -41.01
CA MET A 1 -2.79 4.31 -41.19
C MET A 1 -2.81 3.21 -40.14
N ASN A 2 -3.59 3.37 -39.07
CA ASN A 2 -3.64 2.36 -38.01
C ASN A 2 -4.67 1.28 -38.40
N MET A 3 -4.17 0.12 -38.82
CA MET A 3 -4.99 -1.06 -39.06
C MET A 3 -5.53 -1.57 -37.73
N GLY A 4 -6.84 -1.41 -37.51
CA GLY A 4 -7.53 -1.90 -36.32
C GLY A 4 -7.49 -3.42 -36.23
N TRP A 5 -7.34 -3.92 -35.00
CA TRP A 5 -7.40 -5.34 -34.71
C TRP A 5 -8.83 -5.88 -34.82
N SER A 6 -9.00 -7.01 -35.51
CA SER A 6 -10.30 -7.66 -35.70
C SER A 6 -10.21 -9.15 -35.36
N ARG A 7 -11.24 -9.69 -34.69
CA ARG A 7 -11.34 -11.09 -34.28
C ARG A 7 -11.15 -12.08 -35.43
N LYS A 8 -11.55 -11.68 -36.65
CA LYS A 8 -11.42 -12.46 -37.89
C LYS A 8 -9.97 -12.66 -38.36
N LYS A 9 -9.01 -11.92 -37.78
CA LYS A 9 -7.58 -11.96 -38.13
C LYS A 9 -6.72 -12.48 -36.97
N LYS A 10 -7.32 -13.12 -35.96
CA LYS A 10 -6.60 -13.64 -34.78
C LYS A 10 -5.55 -14.69 -35.17
N ASP A 11 -5.83 -15.54 -36.14
CA ASP A 11 -4.92 -16.64 -36.48
C ASP A 11 -3.65 -16.16 -37.22
N ARG A 12 -3.66 -14.93 -37.73
CA ARG A 12 -2.48 -14.26 -38.33
C ARG A 12 -1.68 -13.43 -37.33
N LEU A 13 -2.08 -13.43 -36.06
CA LEU A 13 -1.45 -12.67 -34.99
C LEU A 13 -0.17 -13.37 -34.53
N GLN A 14 0.96 -12.92 -35.06
CA GLN A 14 2.26 -13.33 -34.53
C GLN A 14 2.72 -12.28 -33.53
N TYR A 15 2.73 -12.62 -32.24
CA TYR A 15 3.30 -11.75 -31.22
C TYR A 15 4.82 -11.88 -31.23
N PRO A 16 5.57 -10.76 -31.25
CA PRO A 16 7.00 -10.81 -31.08
C PRO A 16 7.37 -11.27 -29.67
N CYS A 17 8.41 -12.08 -29.55
CA CYS A 17 9.00 -12.41 -28.26
C CYS A 17 9.79 -11.20 -27.77
N ILE A 18 9.20 -10.39 -26.87
CA ILE A 18 9.84 -9.21 -26.29
C ILE A 18 10.38 -9.54 -24.89
N PRO A 19 11.58 -9.05 -24.51
CA PRO A 19 12.21 -9.40 -23.24
C PRO A 19 11.44 -8.87 -22.01
N SER A 20 10.55 -7.89 -22.22
CA SER A 20 9.66 -7.37 -21.17
C SER A 20 8.47 -8.29 -20.86
N ALA A 21 8.17 -9.27 -21.71
CA ALA A 21 7.09 -10.22 -21.51
C ALA A 21 7.66 -11.53 -20.95
N LEU A 22 7.40 -11.80 -19.68
CA LEU A 22 7.72 -13.09 -19.06
C LEU A 22 6.81 -14.17 -19.66
N GLN A 23 7.39 -15.15 -20.34
CA GLN A 23 6.65 -16.34 -20.75
C GLN A 23 6.32 -17.20 -19.52
N PRO A 24 5.14 -17.84 -19.47
CA PRO A 24 4.86 -18.79 -18.42
C PRO A 24 5.89 -19.92 -18.46
N PHE A 25 6.41 -20.26 -17.29
CA PHE A 25 7.37 -21.35 -17.17
C PHE A 25 6.64 -22.69 -17.31
N LEU A 26 7.15 -23.59 -18.14
CA LEU A 26 6.60 -24.93 -18.23
C LEU A 26 6.91 -25.66 -16.92
N HIS A 27 5.89 -26.09 -16.20
CA HIS A 27 6.09 -26.89 -14.99
C HIS A 27 6.83 -28.19 -15.35
N SER A 28 7.98 -28.45 -14.72
CA SER A 28 8.71 -29.70 -14.91
C SER A 28 7.96 -30.85 -14.25
N ALA A 29 7.89 -32.03 -14.90
CA ALA A 29 7.27 -33.24 -14.36
C ALA A 29 7.83 -33.70 -12.99
N ASN A 30 9.02 -33.19 -12.63
CA ASN A 30 9.70 -33.49 -11.37
C ASN A 30 9.18 -32.64 -10.19
N MET A 31 8.31 -31.66 -10.44
CA MET A 31 7.64 -30.90 -9.39
C MET A 31 6.32 -31.58 -9.07
N SER A 32 6.21 -32.15 -7.87
CA SER A 32 4.97 -32.68 -7.35
C SER A 32 3.94 -31.54 -7.34
N ILE A 33 2.99 -31.57 -8.26
CA ILE A 33 1.79 -30.74 -8.17
C ILE A 33 1.10 -31.20 -6.89
N LEU A 34 0.97 -30.31 -5.91
CA LEU A 34 0.24 -30.64 -4.70
C LEU A 34 -1.20 -30.96 -5.11
N ASP A 35 -1.67 -32.16 -4.77
CA ASP A 35 -3.06 -32.52 -4.98
C ASP A 35 -3.94 -31.50 -4.25
N PRO A 36 -5.01 -31.00 -4.90
CA PRO A 36 -5.95 -30.14 -4.22
C PRO A 36 -6.51 -30.88 -3.00
N PRO A 37 -6.70 -30.20 -1.86
CA PRO A 37 -7.23 -30.83 -0.66
C PRO A 37 -8.58 -31.50 -0.97
N LYS A 38 -8.70 -32.79 -0.62
CA LYS A 38 -9.86 -33.63 -0.99
C LYS A 38 -11.18 -33.18 -0.37
N LYS A 39 -11.13 -32.33 0.67
CA LYS A 39 -12.29 -31.75 1.35
C LYS A 39 -11.92 -30.38 1.90
N TYR A 40 -12.76 -29.39 1.65
CA TYR A 40 -12.78 -28.14 2.40
C TYR A 40 -13.82 -28.32 3.51
N GLU A 41 -13.37 -28.52 4.74
CA GLU A 41 -14.26 -28.28 5.88
C GLU A 41 -14.29 -26.77 6.08
N ILE A 42 -15.40 -26.15 5.67
CA ILE A 42 -15.69 -24.77 6.06
C ILE A 42 -16.11 -24.85 7.53
N VAL A 43 -15.11 -24.91 8.41
CA VAL A 43 -15.33 -24.60 9.81
C VAL A 43 -15.76 -23.14 9.82
N LYS A 44 -17.02 -22.87 10.16
CA LYS A 44 -17.52 -21.51 10.40
C LYS A 44 -16.98 -21.00 11.74
N ASP A 45 -15.67 -21.02 11.87
CA ASP A 45 -14.98 -20.25 12.87
C ASP A 45 -14.61 -18.95 12.18
N TYR A 46 -15.02 -17.85 12.80
CA TYR A 46 -14.66 -16.49 12.41
C TYR A 46 -13.15 -16.32 12.60
N VAL A 47 -12.35 -16.88 11.70
CA VAL A 47 -10.89 -16.86 11.76
C VAL A 47 -10.41 -15.67 10.94
N LYS A 48 -9.95 -14.63 11.65
CA LYS A 48 -9.05 -13.59 11.15
C LYS A 48 -8.03 -14.21 10.18
N GLU A 49 -7.93 -13.69 8.97
CA GLU A 49 -6.85 -13.99 8.04
C GLU A 49 -5.50 -13.71 8.72
N LYS A 50 -4.82 -14.76 9.18
CA LYS A 50 -3.46 -14.66 9.71
C LYS A 50 -2.53 -14.50 8.50
N LEU A 51 -2.18 -13.26 8.19
CA LEU A 51 -1.23 -12.89 7.15
C LEU A 51 0.12 -13.58 7.46
N ILE A 52 0.49 -14.59 6.68
CA ILE A 52 1.80 -15.25 6.80
C ILE A 52 2.85 -14.25 6.33
N ARG A 53 3.56 -13.64 7.27
CA ARG A 53 4.73 -12.80 6.99
C ARG A 53 5.94 -13.71 6.76
N PRO A 54 6.75 -13.53 5.70
CA PRO A 54 8.00 -14.25 5.54
C PRO A 54 8.92 -13.85 6.70
N GLY A 55 9.23 -14.81 7.57
CA GLY A 55 10.01 -14.60 8.78
C GLY A 55 11.48 -14.41 8.46
N THR A 56 12.00 -13.20 8.69
CA THR A 56 13.42 -13.00 9.01
C THR A 56 13.59 -13.34 10.49
N SER A 57 14.43 -14.33 10.76
CA SER A 57 14.73 -14.82 12.10
C SER A 57 15.43 -13.74 12.94
N HIS A 58 14.69 -13.04 13.79
CA HIS A 58 15.20 -12.53 15.07
C HIS A 58 13.99 -12.29 15.98
N ASN A 59 13.90 -13.09 17.04
CA ASN A 59 12.91 -12.96 18.09
C ASN A 59 13.00 -11.55 18.71
N LEU A 60 11.98 -10.74 18.46
CA LEU A 60 11.62 -9.64 19.34
C LEU A 60 10.21 -9.95 19.82
N ASP A 61 10.13 -10.28 21.11
CA ASP A 61 8.90 -10.49 21.85
C ASP A 61 8.14 -9.17 21.93
N LEU A 62 7.46 -8.84 20.83
CA LEU A 62 6.48 -7.77 20.79
C LEU A 62 5.15 -8.47 21.02
N GLU A 63 4.68 -8.39 22.27
CA GLU A 63 3.29 -8.69 22.65
C GLU A 63 2.39 -8.25 21.49
N ALA A 64 1.69 -9.22 20.90
CA ALA A 64 0.80 -8.97 19.79
C ALA A 64 -0.40 -8.21 20.34
N GLU A 65 -0.25 -6.88 20.50
CA GLU A 65 -1.38 -5.96 20.64
C GLU A 65 -2.37 -6.34 19.55
N ASP A 66 -3.61 -6.57 19.97
CA ASP A 66 -4.66 -7.16 19.17
C ASP A 66 -4.79 -6.39 17.84
N LEU A 67 -4.12 -6.88 16.77
CA LEU A 67 -3.99 -6.25 15.45
C LEU A 67 -5.33 -6.14 14.70
N ASN A 68 -6.43 -6.27 15.42
CA ASN A 68 -7.77 -6.34 14.89
C ASN A 68 -8.32 -4.97 14.47
N GLU A 69 -7.73 -3.89 14.98
CA GLU A 69 -8.05 -2.54 14.57
C GLU A 69 -6.79 -1.89 14.01
N LEU A 70 -6.73 -1.76 12.68
CA LEU A 70 -5.70 -0.94 12.05
C LEU A 70 -5.83 0.48 12.62
N HIS A 71 -4.78 0.94 13.31
CA HIS A 71 -4.73 2.29 13.88
C HIS A 71 -5.00 3.33 12.78
N ARG A 72 -6.09 4.07 12.93
CA ARG A 72 -6.45 5.14 12.01
C ARG A 72 -5.89 6.45 12.54
N LEU A 73 -5.09 7.11 11.71
CA LEU A 73 -4.47 8.37 12.04
C LEU A 73 -5.53 9.45 12.28
N ASN A 74 -5.36 10.16 13.38
CA ASN A 74 -6.11 11.37 13.72
C ASN A 74 -5.47 12.62 13.08
N GLN A 75 -6.19 13.74 13.09
CA GLN A 75 -5.75 15.04 12.59
C GLN A 75 -4.42 15.50 13.21
N ALA A 76 -4.23 15.29 14.51
CA ALA A 76 -3.01 15.67 15.22
C ALA A 76 -1.81 14.86 14.72
N GLU A 77 -1.94 13.54 14.66
CA GLU A 77 -0.88 12.64 14.16
C GLU A 77 -0.53 12.92 12.70
N LEU A 78 -1.53 13.22 11.85
CA LEU A 78 -1.28 13.64 10.48
C LEU A 78 -0.51 14.97 10.43
N SER A 79 -0.85 15.93 11.29
CA SER A 79 -0.17 17.22 11.37
C SER A 79 1.28 17.06 11.86
N ASP A 80 1.49 16.20 12.86
CA ASP A 80 2.81 15.90 13.41
C ASP A 80 3.68 15.25 12.34
N LEU A 81 3.15 14.23 11.63
CA LEU A 81 3.84 13.56 10.53
C LEU A 81 4.23 14.53 9.40
N VAL A 82 3.37 15.50 9.08
CA VAL A 82 3.65 16.53 8.08
C VAL A 82 4.77 17.47 8.53
N GLY A 83 4.82 17.77 9.84
CA GLY A 83 5.87 18.58 10.46
C GLY A 83 7.21 17.86 10.53
N ASP A 84 7.21 16.60 10.98
CA ASP A 84 8.42 15.77 11.10
C ASP A 84 9.10 15.54 9.75
N LEU A 85 8.30 15.42 8.69
CA LEU A 85 8.79 15.20 7.32
C LEU A 85 9.00 16.51 6.52
N ASP A 86 8.72 17.67 7.13
CA ASP A 86 8.77 19.01 6.50
C ASP A 86 8.16 19.04 5.09
N LEU A 87 6.95 18.49 4.96
CA LEU A 87 6.31 18.33 3.65
C LEU A 87 5.72 19.66 3.14
N LEU A 88 5.99 19.96 1.87
CA LEU A 88 5.29 21.03 1.17
C LEU A 88 3.83 20.66 0.91
N ARG A 89 2.98 21.69 0.78
CA ARG A 89 1.52 21.56 0.64
C ARG A 89 1.06 20.47 -0.35
N GLN A 90 1.61 20.48 -1.56
CA GLN A 90 1.24 19.53 -2.60
C GLN A 90 1.57 18.07 -2.21
N LYS A 91 2.69 17.87 -1.51
CA LYS A 91 3.11 16.55 -1.03
C LYS A 91 2.25 16.11 0.15
N THR A 92 1.87 17.03 1.04
CA THR A 92 0.93 16.75 2.13
C THR A 92 -0.44 16.34 1.61
N GLU A 93 -0.96 17.05 0.61
CA GLU A 93 -2.24 16.70 -0.04
C GLU A 93 -2.18 15.32 -0.69
N LEU A 94 -1.08 15.01 -1.40
CA LEU A 94 -0.85 13.69 -1.97
C LEU A 94 -0.76 12.59 -0.90
N LEU A 95 -0.01 12.83 0.18
CA LEU A 95 0.12 11.90 1.30
C LEU A 95 -1.23 11.58 1.92
N ALA A 96 -2.00 12.61 2.28
CA ALA A 96 -3.32 12.44 2.87
C ALA A 96 -4.28 11.70 1.93
N SER A 97 -4.23 11.98 0.63
CA SER A 97 -5.01 11.25 -0.38
C SER A 97 -4.67 9.76 -0.40
N ARG A 98 -3.38 9.41 -0.30
CA ARG A 98 -2.95 8.00 -0.20
C ARG A 98 -3.39 7.35 1.11
N LEU A 99 -3.25 8.03 2.24
CA LEU A 99 -3.70 7.52 3.54
C LEU A 99 -5.21 7.29 3.56
N GLN A 100 -5.98 8.17 2.93
CA GLN A 100 -7.42 8.01 2.77
C GLN A 100 -7.77 6.80 1.90
N GLN A 101 -7.07 6.60 0.77
CA GLN A 101 -7.27 5.42 -0.09
C GLN A 101 -6.98 4.10 0.63
N LEU A 102 -6.04 4.10 1.57
CA LEU A 102 -5.66 2.94 2.38
C LEU A 102 -6.55 2.76 3.63
N ASN A 103 -7.56 3.61 3.84
CA ASN A 103 -8.40 3.64 5.04
C ASN A 103 -7.60 3.79 6.36
N LEU A 104 -6.42 4.41 6.29
CA LEU A 104 -5.54 4.70 7.43
C LEU A 104 -5.83 6.06 8.07
N LEU A 105 -6.83 6.78 7.57
CA LEU A 105 -7.25 8.08 8.06
C LEU A 105 -8.66 7.98 8.63
N LEU A 106 -8.94 8.62 9.77
CA LEU A 106 -10.32 8.77 10.23
C LEU A 106 -11.16 9.58 9.22
N SER A 107 -12.44 9.26 9.13
CA SER A 107 -13.39 9.95 8.25
C SER A 107 -13.59 11.40 8.71
N GLY A 108 -13.50 12.36 7.77
CA GLY A 108 -13.79 13.77 8.05
C GLY A 108 -12.58 14.62 8.47
N ILE A 109 -11.37 14.06 8.45
CA ILE A 109 -10.13 14.81 8.67
C ILE A 109 -9.89 15.81 7.54
N LYS A 110 -9.55 17.05 7.90
CA LYS A 110 -9.31 18.14 6.96
C LYS A 110 -7.82 18.43 6.91
N ILE A 111 -7.26 18.52 5.70
CA ILE A 111 -5.85 18.83 5.54
C ILE A 111 -5.65 20.34 5.79
N THR A 112 -5.36 20.70 7.04
CA THR A 112 -5.05 22.08 7.43
C THR A 112 -3.55 22.21 7.66
N LEU A 113 -2.85 22.80 6.69
CA LEU A 113 -1.44 23.15 6.85
C LEU A 113 -1.32 24.41 7.70
N VAL A 114 -1.32 24.25 9.01
CA VAL A 114 -0.91 25.33 9.91
C VAL A 114 0.61 25.30 9.96
N LYS A 115 1.27 26.02 9.05
CA LYS A 115 2.67 26.39 9.27
C LYS A 115 2.69 27.29 10.50
N ARG A 116 2.95 26.71 11.67
CA ARG A 116 3.17 27.48 12.90
C ARG A 116 4.54 28.14 12.77
N ILE A 117 4.60 29.18 11.95
CA ILE A 117 5.73 30.09 11.92
C ILE A 117 5.69 30.75 13.30
N PHE A 118 6.58 30.33 14.19
CA PHE A 118 6.92 31.14 15.36
C PHE A 118 7.49 32.44 14.80
N PHE A 119 6.63 33.43 14.63
CA PHE A 119 7.02 34.79 14.28
C PHE A 119 7.70 35.36 15.52
N ILE A 120 9.00 35.11 15.67
CA ILE A 120 9.80 35.71 16.74
C ILE A 120 9.90 37.20 16.39
N PRO A 121 9.31 38.13 17.17
CA PRO A 121 9.44 39.54 16.87
C PRO A 121 10.89 39.97 17.10
N LEU A 122 11.61 40.35 16.03
CA LEU A 122 12.87 41.08 16.15
C LEU A 122 12.56 42.44 16.78
N LYS A 123 12.80 42.57 18.09
CA LYS A 123 12.90 43.87 18.76
C LYS A 123 14.06 44.64 18.12
N ARG A 124 13.76 45.52 17.17
CA ARG A 124 14.71 46.54 16.72
C ARG A 124 15.02 47.45 17.91
N LYS A 125 16.22 47.34 18.47
CA LYS A 125 16.78 48.37 19.35
C LYS A 125 17.14 49.56 18.44
N ASN A 126 16.41 50.66 18.57
CA ASN A 126 16.84 51.93 18.02
C ASN A 126 18.08 52.39 18.80
N ILE A 127 19.14 52.72 18.07
CA ILE A 127 20.32 53.44 18.54
C ILE A 127 20.10 54.90 18.16
#